data_AF-A0A6B3HHP1-F1
#
_entry.id   AF-A0A6B3HHP1-F1
#
_cell.length_a   1.000
_cell.length_b   1.000
_cell.length_c   1.000
_cell.angle_alpha   90.00
_cell.angle_beta   90.00
_cell.angle_gamma   90.00
#
_symmetry.space_group_name_H-M   'P 1'
#
loop_
_entity.id
_entity.type
_entity.pdbx_description
1 polymer ?
#
loop_
_entity_poly.entity_id
_entity_poly.type
_entity_poly.pdbx_seq_one_letter_code
_entity_poly.pdbx_strand_id
1 'polypeptide(L)'
;TRQDDEAATRAWSEALAGFDEPTLVAPGADAATATVPHLVTEALDAEGTDALSAAARGAGLTLNTVVQGAWAVALGHQLGRDDVVFGATTAGRPPELAGVEDI
;
A
#
# COMPACT_ATOMS: atom_id res chain seq x y z
N THR A 1 -5.25 -6.72 -25.68
CA THR A 1 -6.32 -5.91 -25.06
C THR A 1 -5.83 -4.48 -24.99
N ARG A 2 -6.62 -3.48 -25.40
CA ARG A 2 -6.25 -2.07 -25.26
C ARG A 2 -7.00 -1.54 -24.04
N GLN A 3 -6.28 -1.20 -22.99
CA GLN A 3 -6.84 -0.61 -21.78
C GLN A 3 -7.49 0.75 -22.14
N ASP A 4 -8.63 1.05 -21.52
CA ASP A 4 -9.33 2.31 -21.74
C ASP A 4 -8.73 3.37 -20.80
N ASP A 5 -7.88 4.23 -21.37
CA ASP A 5 -7.16 5.27 -20.64
C ASP A 5 -8.12 6.30 -20.01
N GLU A 6 -9.25 6.60 -20.67
CA GLU A 6 -10.23 7.55 -20.13
C GLU A 6 -10.96 6.94 -18.93
N ALA A 7 -11.34 5.67 -19.01
CA ALA A 7 -11.94 4.96 -17.90
C ALA A 7 -10.98 4.83 -16.70
N ALA A 8 -9.71 4.52 -16.95
CA ALA A 8 -8.68 4.46 -15.90
C ALA A 8 -8.48 5.83 -15.24
N THR A 9 -8.39 6.91 -16.03
CA THR A 9 -8.22 8.27 -15.53
C THR A 9 -9.40 8.70 -14.66
N ARG A 10 -10.64 8.42 -15.08
CA ARG A 10 -11.83 8.71 -14.27
C ARG A 10 -11.80 7.94 -12.95
N ALA A 11 -11.52 6.64 -13.00
CA ALA A 11 -11.48 5.81 -11.79
C ALA A 11 -10.46 6.31 -10.76
N TRP A 12 -9.26 6.71 -11.20
CA TRP A 12 -8.25 7.28 -10.30
C TRP A 12 -8.61 8.67 -9.79
N SER A 13 -9.20 9.51 -10.64
CA SER A 13 -9.64 10.85 -10.23
C SER A 13 -10.74 10.77 -9.17
N GLU A 14 -11.68 9.84 -9.32
CA GLU A 14 -12.74 9.58 -8.34
C GLU A 14 -12.18 8.97 -7.05
N ALA A 15 -11.29 7.99 -7.14
CA ALA A 15 -10.70 7.34 -5.97
C ALA A 15 -9.82 8.26 -5.12
N LEU A 16 -9.22 9.29 -5.73
CA LEU A 16 -8.35 10.26 -5.07
C LEU A 16 -9.06 11.59 -4.77
N ALA A 17 -10.37 11.69 -5.06
CA ALA A 17 -11.13 12.90 -4.76
C ALA A 17 -11.10 13.20 -3.26
N GLY A 18 -10.80 14.46 -2.90
CA GLY A 18 -10.63 14.89 -1.51
C GLY A 18 -9.18 14.96 -1.02
N PHE A 19 -8.23 14.45 -1.79
CA PHE A 19 -6.81 14.65 -1.55
C PHE A 19 -6.26 15.80 -2.41
N ASP A 20 -6.09 16.97 -1.80
CA ASP A 20 -5.44 18.12 -2.46
C ASP A 20 -3.92 18.15 -2.24
N GLU A 21 -3.42 17.41 -1.25
CA GLU A 21 -2.02 17.34 -0.86
C GLU A 21 -1.61 15.90 -0.48
N PRO A 22 -0.33 15.53 -0.68
CA PRO A 22 0.18 14.22 -0.28
C PRO A 22 0.14 14.03 1.25
N THR A 23 0.11 12.77 1.69
CA THR A 23 0.22 12.44 3.12
C THR A 23 1.69 12.43 3.54
N LEU A 24 2.20 13.59 3.96
CA LEU A 24 3.60 13.76 4.35
C LEU A 24 3.85 13.35 5.80
N VAL A 25 4.78 12.42 6.02
CA VAL A 25 5.24 12.00 7.36
C VAL A 25 6.28 12.93 7.98
N ALA A 26 6.92 13.76 7.17
CA ALA A 26 7.89 14.76 7.61
C ALA A 26 7.73 16.05 6.78
N PRO A 27 6.70 16.88 7.07
CA PRO A 27 6.51 18.15 6.37
C PRO A 27 7.74 19.05 6.49
N GLY A 28 8.20 19.61 5.37
CA GLY A 28 9.38 20.48 5.34
C GLY A 28 10.74 19.76 5.31
N ALA A 29 10.76 18.42 5.21
CA ALA A 29 11.98 17.70 4.93
C ALA A 29 12.52 18.06 3.54
N ASP A 30 13.76 18.51 3.47
CA ASP A 30 14.43 18.83 2.20
C ASP A 30 15.07 17.57 1.61
N ALA A 31 14.60 17.17 0.44
CA ALA A 31 15.15 16.04 -0.30
C ALA A 31 16.66 16.21 -0.61
N ALA A 32 17.15 17.44 -0.72
CA ALA A 32 18.58 17.72 -0.92
C ALA A 32 19.43 17.44 0.33
N THR A 33 18.79 17.35 1.50
CA THR A 33 19.44 16.98 2.77
C THR A 33 19.22 15.51 3.16
N ALA A 34 18.54 14.74 2.30
CA ALA A 34 18.26 13.34 2.56
C ALA A 34 19.57 12.55 2.73
N THR A 35 19.67 11.86 3.87
CA THR A 35 20.79 10.98 4.18
C THR A 35 20.59 9.60 3.58
N VAL A 36 21.62 8.76 3.65
CA VAL A 36 21.51 7.34 3.26
C VAL A 36 20.40 6.67 4.08
N PRO A 37 19.42 6.01 3.45
CA PRO A 37 18.35 5.31 4.15
C PRO A 37 18.89 4.27 5.13
N HIS A 38 18.30 4.20 6.32
CA HIS A 38 18.57 3.15 7.29
C HIS A 38 17.56 2.02 7.14
N LEU A 39 18.04 0.77 7.06
CA LEU A 39 17.20 -0.42 7.02
C LEU A 39 16.93 -0.91 8.44
N VAL A 40 15.66 -0.84 8.85
CA VAL A 40 15.17 -1.50 10.07
C VAL A 40 14.41 -2.75 9.64
N THR A 41 14.71 -3.89 10.26
CA THR A 41 14.05 -5.16 9.97
C THR A 41 13.45 -5.71 11.26
N GLU A 42 12.13 -5.87 11.24
CA GLU A 42 11.37 -6.51 12.30
C GLU A 42 10.55 -7.64 11.69
N ALA A 43 10.37 -8.72 12.45
CA ALA A 43 9.62 -9.88 12.00
C ALA A 43 8.66 -10.35 13.10
N LEU A 44 7.46 -10.76 12.69
CA LEU A 44 6.62 -11.60 13.52
C LEU A 44 7.25 -12.98 13.61
N ASP A 45 7.08 -13.65 14.76
CA ASP A 45 7.40 -15.05 14.87
C ASP A 45 6.45 -15.92 14.02
N ALA A 46 6.72 -17.22 13.97
CA ALA A 46 5.93 -18.16 13.18
C ALA A 46 4.47 -18.20 13.64
N GLU A 47 4.24 -18.21 14.95
CA GLU A 47 2.88 -18.26 15.52
C GLU A 47 2.08 -17.01 15.15
N GLY A 48 2.66 -15.82 15.29
CA GLY A 48 2.04 -14.56 14.91
C GLY A 48 1.77 -14.46 13.42
N THR A 49 2.71 -14.94 12.59
CA THR A 49 2.55 -14.97 11.13
C THR A 49 1.42 -15.92 10.71
N ASP A 50 1.33 -17.09 11.32
CA ASP A 50 0.27 -18.07 11.05
C ASP A 50 -1.10 -17.56 11.48
N ALA A 51 -1.19 -16.96 12.67
CA ALA A 51 -2.42 -16.35 13.18
C ALA A 51 -2.92 -15.23 12.26
N LEU A 52 -2.02 -14.34 11.83
CA LEU A 52 -2.36 -13.24 10.93
C LEU A 52 -2.81 -13.76 9.55
N SER A 53 -2.12 -14.79 9.04
CA SER A 53 -2.46 -15.43 7.76
C SER A 53 -3.82 -16.13 7.81
N ALA A 54 -4.14 -16.80 8.93
CA ALA A 54 -5.44 -17.44 9.13
C ALA A 54 -6.56 -16.39 9.22
N ALA A 55 -6.33 -15.29 9.95
CA ALA A 55 -7.29 -14.19 10.05
C ALA A 55 -7.56 -13.53 8.68
N ALA A 56 -6.51 -13.26 7.90
CA ALA A 56 -6.64 -12.73 6.55
C ALA A 56 -7.49 -13.64 5.65
N ARG A 57 -7.21 -14.95 5.65
CA ARG A 57 -7.98 -15.95 4.89
C ARG A 57 -9.44 -16.02 5.36
N GLY A 58 -9.68 -16.01 6.67
CA GLY A 58 -11.03 -16.00 7.23
C GLY A 58 -11.86 -14.79 6.81
N ALA A 59 -11.20 -13.66 6.54
CA ALA A 59 -11.83 -12.44 6.04
C ALA A 59 -11.85 -12.32 4.50
N GLY A 60 -11.33 -13.30 3.75
CA GLY A 60 -11.23 -13.23 2.29
C GLY A 60 -10.21 -12.20 1.78
N LEU A 61 -9.22 -11.84 2.60
CA LEU A 61 -8.20 -10.84 2.29
C LEU A 61 -6.85 -11.50 1.98
N THR A 62 -6.05 -10.81 1.16
CA THR A 62 -4.62 -11.15 1.04
C THR A 62 -3.85 -10.64 2.25
N LEU A 63 -2.76 -11.31 2.63
CA LEU A 63 -1.90 -10.85 3.72
C LEU A 63 -1.33 -9.45 3.42
N ASN A 64 -0.98 -9.16 2.16
CA ASN A 64 -0.54 -7.84 1.73
C ASN A 64 -1.61 -6.75 2.01
N THR A 65 -2.89 -7.03 1.75
CA THR A 65 -4.00 -6.10 2.08
C THR A 65 -4.07 -5.82 3.58
N VAL A 66 -3.88 -6.84 4.42
CA VAL A 66 -3.87 -6.66 5.87
C VAL A 66 -2.68 -5.80 6.33
N VAL A 67 -1.50 -6.04 5.78
CA VAL A 67 -0.30 -5.23 6.07
C VAL A 67 -0.48 -3.78 5.61
N GLN A 68 -1.01 -3.55 4.41
CA GLN A 68 -1.32 -2.21 3.90
C GLN A 68 -2.36 -1.49 4.78
N GLY A 69 -3.39 -2.20 5.25
CA GLY A 69 -4.37 -1.65 6.19
C GLY A 69 -3.76 -1.30 7.54
N ALA A 70 -2.93 -2.17 8.11
CA ALA A 70 -2.20 -1.88 9.34
C ALA A 70 -1.27 -0.66 9.19
N TRP A 71 -0.59 -0.53 8.05
CA TRP A 71 0.23 0.63 7.72
C TRP A 71 -0.60 1.92 7.61
N ALA A 72 -1.78 1.86 6.97
CA ALA A 72 -2.70 2.99 6.88
C ALA A 72 -3.14 3.49 8.27
N VAL A 73 -3.51 2.57 9.17
CA VAL A 73 -3.89 2.89 10.55
C VAL A 73 -2.71 3.51 11.32
N ALA A 74 -1.51 2.95 11.17
CA ALA A 74 -0.31 3.49 11.80
C ALA A 74 -0.03 4.93 11.32
N LEU A 75 -0.09 5.18 10.02
CA LEU A 75 0.05 6.53 9.45
C LEU A 75 -1.04 7.48 9.94
N GLY A 76 -2.30 7.06 9.91
CA GLY A 76 -3.43 7.89 10.38
C GLY A 76 -3.25 8.31 11.84
N HIS A 77 -2.83 7.38 12.70
CA HIS A 77 -2.52 7.68 14.10
C HIS A 77 -1.32 8.62 14.25
N GLN A 78 -0.24 8.41 13.51
CA GLN A 78 0.96 9.27 13.59
C GLN A 78 0.71 10.69 13.06
N LEU A 79 -0.20 10.85 12.10
CA LEU A 79 -0.47 12.12 11.44
C LEU A 79 -1.73 12.82 11.94
N GLY A 80 -2.50 12.19 12.83
CA GLY A 80 -3.80 12.70 13.29
C GLY A 80 -4.82 12.83 12.16
N ARG A 81 -4.78 11.90 11.19
CA ARG A 81 -5.64 11.90 9.99
C ARG A 81 -6.49 10.64 9.96
N ASP A 82 -7.77 10.80 9.64
CA ASP A 82 -8.69 9.69 9.41
C ASP A 82 -8.63 9.16 7.96
N ASP A 83 -7.98 9.92 7.06
CA ASP A 83 -7.81 9.57 5.66
C ASP A 83 -6.38 9.85 5.16
N VAL A 84 -5.74 8.81 4.61
CA VAL A 84 -4.33 8.80 4.22
C VAL A 84 -4.15 8.15 2.85
N VAL A 85 -3.22 8.68 2.06
CA VAL A 85 -2.82 8.12 0.76
C VAL A 85 -1.34 7.83 0.74
N PHE A 86 -0.97 6.63 0.27
CA PHE A 86 0.42 6.20 0.11
C PHE A 86 0.56 5.28 -1.11
N GLY A 87 1.77 5.24 -1.66
CA GLY A 87 2.07 4.34 -2.78
C GLY A 87 2.18 2.89 -2.32
N ALA A 88 1.60 1.98 -3.11
CA ALA A 88 1.76 0.54 -2.93
C ALA A 88 2.33 -0.09 -4.20
N THR A 89 3.46 -0.77 -4.08
CA THR A 89 4.06 -1.50 -5.22
C THR A 89 3.34 -2.83 -5.38
N THR A 90 2.85 -3.11 -6.58
CA THR A 90 2.33 -4.43 -6.97
C THR A 90 3.24 -5.06 -8.00
N ALA A 91 3.20 -6.37 -8.12
CA ALA A 91 4.02 -7.10 -9.10
C ALA A 91 3.64 -6.79 -10.57
N GLY A 92 2.58 -6.01 -10.82
CA GLY A 92 2.21 -5.57 -12.16
C GLY A 92 1.92 -6.71 -13.13
N ARG A 93 1.27 -7.79 -12.64
CA ARG A 93 0.99 -9.02 -13.39
C ARG A 93 -0.48 -9.05 -13.85
N PRO A 94 -0.80 -8.59 -15.08
CA PRO A 94 -2.15 -8.69 -15.60
C PRO A 94 -2.65 -10.14 -15.57
N PRO A 95 -3.86 -10.42 -15.06
CA PRO A 95 -4.40 -11.78 -14.99
C PRO A 95 -4.64 -12.40 -16.38
N GLU A 96 -4.63 -11.58 -17.42
CA GLU A 96 -4.76 -11.96 -18.83
C GLU A 96 -3.46 -12.48 -19.48
N LEU A 97 -2.31 -12.43 -18.79
CA LEU A 97 -1.07 -13.03 -19.23
C LEU A 97 -0.94 -14.46 -18.70
N ALA A 98 -1.06 -15.45 -19.59
CA ALA A 98 -0.83 -16.85 -19.24
C ALA A 98 0.62 -17.06 -18.74
N GLY A 99 0.79 -17.74 -17.60
CA GLY A 99 2.09 -18.05 -16.99
C GLY A 99 2.66 -16.97 -16.06
N VAL A 100 1.88 -15.93 -15.73
CA VAL A 100 2.35 -14.81 -14.89
C VAL A 100 2.51 -15.19 -13.41
N GLU A 101 1.90 -16.30 -12.97
CA GLU A 101 1.98 -16.79 -11.59
C GLU A 101 3.21 -17.68 -11.32
N ASP A 102 3.94 -18.07 -12.38
CA ASP A 102 5.05 -19.04 -12.33
C ASP A 102 6.47 -18.42 -12.27
N ILE A 103 6.58 -17.10 -12.02
CA ILE A 103 7.86 -16.37 -11.86
C ILE A 103 8.07 -15.88 -10.43
#